data_AF-A0AA92LVW9-F1
#
_entry.id   AF-A0AA92LVW9-F1
#
_cell.length_a   1.000
_cell.length_b   1.000
_cell.length_c   1.000
_cell.angle_alpha   90.00
_cell.angle_beta   90.00
_cell.angle_gamma   90.00
#
_symmetry.space_group_name_H-M   'P 1'
#
loop_
_entity.id
_entity.type
_entity.pdbx_description
1 polymer ?
#
loop_
_entity_poly.entity_id
_entity_poly.type
_entity_poly.pdbx_seq_one_letter_code
_entity_poly.pdbx_strand_id
1 'polypeptide(L)'
;MTWEFIERKEAFDYIGLNNKSVNEIEQFLHGKVRLSAALFSNKKLYLSRQSLIMLASLNEYDQKQVIKEMYFLSSNPSAPSVVRHKRNPLFRIFRTRYPFKNYHYLLTCMLRDGNVVIHDIAFDERLHGKDIARHPEQRTQMYHVKKIEGRGGEYDGTQSREEAELLLAEWDHAKASSTHQVNTLHASVNGMLNGYQKAATLMGVHTQVAYKEDKPTEYTLFHNPSDHAKLDLIECVYDKTRFTSHNAQHLAAVMKQCAEQGKQVKWTVHSQGAIIFNSALEYVRKKNPSLRLLNQQIVVHAGGANTTKIGKNAQQLGLKVNYTKTRTNPFDIVPNIAARQIPLSTSSLVRCCKFLGLVMNGEVTESPHTLPYFGVESYRRQLMMSGTNMASKRLKDVDTYLKSKR
;
A
#
# COMPACT_ATOMS: atom_id res chain seq x y z
N MET A 1 5.13 -2.13 27.08
CA MET A 1 4.81 -0.94 26.26
C MET A 1 6.14 -0.41 25.80
N THR A 2 6.46 -0.53 24.51
CA THR A 2 7.65 0.06 23.90
C THR A 2 7.14 1.09 22.93
N TRP A 3 7.42 2.36 23.20
CA TRP A 3 7.08 3.49 22.34
C TRP A 3 8.42 4.02 21.85
N GLU A 4 8.65 4.02 20.53
CA GLU A 4 9.89 4.58 19.97
C GLU A 4 9.70 6.09 19.78
N PHE A 5 10.40 6.86 20.61
CA PHE A 5 10.44 8.32 20.56
C PHE A 5 11.66 8.74 19.76
N ILE A 6 11.48 9.57 18.73
CA ILE A 6 12.62 10.20 18.03
C ILE A 6 13.27 11.18 19.01
N GLU A 7 14.46 10.88 19.52
CA GLU A 7 15.39 11.77 20.22
C GLU A 7 14.75 12.77 21.21
N ARG A 8 14.48 12.34 22.44
CA ARG A 8 14.05 13.27 23.51
C ARG A 8 15.15 14.28 23.83
N LYS A 9 14.97 15.53 23.38
CA LYS A 9 15.53 16.71 24.06
C LYS A 9 14.39 17.36 24.83
N GLU A 10 14.43 17.33 26.16
CA GLU A 10 13.50 18.12 26.98
C GLU A 10 13.70 19.60 26.65
N ALA A 11 12.85 20.15 25.78
CA ALA A 11 12.81 21.56 25.45
C ALA A 11 11.35 22.03 25.58
N PHE A 12 11.10 22.78 26.64
CA PHE A 12 9.78 23.21 27.13
C PHE A 12 9.14 24.37 26.34
N ASP A 13 9.44 24.48 25.04
CA ASP A 13 8.85 25.51 24.19
C ASP A 13 7.54 25.00 23.58
N TYR A 14 6.42 25.52 24.10
CA TYR A 14 5.10 25.27 23.54
C TYR A 14 4.72 26.41 22.60
N ILE A 15 4.44 26.08 21.35
CA ILE A 15 3.98 27.05 20.36
C ILE A 15 2.45 27.00 20.33
N GLY A 16 1.81 28.08 20.76
CA GLY A 16 0.35 28.22 20.64
C GLY A 16 -0.05 28.39 19.18
N LEU A 17 -1.03 27.63 18.70
CA LEU A 17 -1.52 27.72 17.33
C LEU A 17 -2.56 28.83 17.21
N ASN A 18 -2.19 29.91 16.54
CA ASN A 18 -3.07 31.02 16.15
C ASN A 18 -2.73 31.45 14.71
N ASN A 19 -3.46 32.41 14.15
CA ASN A 19 -3.25 32.84 12.76
C ASN A 19 -1.81 33.28 12.46
N LYS A 20 -1.15 33.94 13.41
CA LYS A 20 0.23 34.44 13.24
C LYS A 20 1.23 33.28 13.34
N SER A 21 1.17 32.51 14.42
CA SER A 21 2.13 31.43 14.66
C SER A 21 2.01 30.27 13.67
N VAL A 22 0.81 30.00 13.13
CA VAL A 22 0.63 29.01 12.06
C VAL A 22 1.40 29.44 10.82
N ASN A 23 1.27 30.70 10.40
CA ASN A 23 2.01 31.20 9.23
C ASN A 23 3.53 31.16 9.46
N GLU A 24 3.98 31.51 10.67
CA GLU A 24 5.40 31.44 11.05
C GLU A 24 5.93 30.00 11.04
N ILE A 25 5.16 29.03 11.56
CA ILE A 25 5.50 27.59 11.51
C ILE A 25 5.60 27.10 10.07
N GLU A 26 4.62 27.43 9.22
CA GLU A 26 4.61 27.01 7.82
C GLU A 26 5.81 27.59 7.07
N GLN A 27 6.15 28.86 7.30
CA GLN A 27 7.34 29.50 6.72
C GLN A 27 8.64 28.87 7.23
N PHE A 28 8.78 28.71 8.55
CA PHE A 28 9.96 28.14 9.18
C PHE A 28 10.23 26.70 8.73
N LEU A 29 9.18 25.90 8.56
CA LEU A 29 9.28 24.53 8.08
C LEU A 29 9.24 24.43 6.55
N HIS A 30 9.34 25.54 5.82
CA HIS A 30 9.32 25.60 4.36
C HIS A 30 8.13 24.85 3.73
N GLY A 31 6.96 24.95 4.37
CA GLY A 31 5.72 24.29 3.94
C GLY A 31 5.68 22.78 4.17
N LYS A 32 6.65 22.20 4.90
CA LYS A 32 6.66 20.77 5.25
C LYS A 32 5.49 20.39 6.15
N VAL A 33 5.03 21.31 6.99
CA VAL A 33 3.80 21.17 7.78
C VAL A 33 2.77 22.11 7.19
N ARG A 34 1.55 21.62 6.98
CA ARG A 34 0.42 22.44 6.50
C ARG A 34 -0.70 22.48 7.54
N LEU A 35 -0.78 23.59 8.26
CA LEU A 35 -1.78 23.84 9.30
C LEU A 35 -2.75 24.91 8.80
N SER A 36 -4.05 24.64 8.84
CA SER A 36 -5.01 25.69 8.50
C SER A 36 -5.14 26.67 9.67
N ALA A 37 -4.67 27.90 9.48
CA ALA A 37 -4.87 28.99 10.44
C ALA A 37 -6.35 29.14 10.86
N ALA A 38 -7.26 29.03 9.91
CA ALA A 38 -8.71 29.08 10.14
C ALA A 38 -9.25 27.93 11.02
N LEU A 39 -8.62 26.75 11.02
CA LEU A 39 -9.03 25.63 11.88
C LEU A 39 -8.69 25.89 13.35
N PHE A 40 -7.63 26.66 13.64
CA PHE A 40 -7.11 26.85 14.99
C PHE A 40 -7.23 28.29 15.51
N SER A 41 -7.72 29.23 14.70
CA SER A 41 -7.85 30.66 15.02
C SER A 41 -8.54 30.97 16.35
N ASN A 42 -9.52 30.17 16.75
CA ASN A 42 -10.31 30.34 17.97
C ASN A 42 -10.05 29.24 19.02
N LYS A 43 -8.99 28.44 18.87
CA LYS A 43 -8.74 27.25 19.70
C LYS A 43 -7.45 27.44 20.50
N LYS A 44 -7.50 27.14 21.80
CA LYS A 44 -6.33 27.18 22.68
C LYS A 44 -5.56 25.85 22.62
N LEU A 45 -4.92 25.60 21.47
CA LEU A 45 -4.11 24.41 21.22
C LEU A 45 -2.63 24.79 21.11
N TYR A 46 -1.77 24.07 21.80
CA TYR A 46 -0.32 24.26 21.79
C TYR A 46 0.39 23.00 21.31
N LEU A 47 1.52 23.17 20.63
CA LEU A 47 2.39 22.09 20.18
C LEU A 47 3.72 22.18 20.91
N SER A 48 4.22 21.05 21.41
CA SER A 48 5.63 20.95 21.78
C SER A 48 6.52 20.95 20.54
N ARG A 49 7.78 21.34 20.69
CA ARG A 49 8.79 21.19 19.62
C ARG A 49 8.89 19.76 19.08
N GLN A 50 8.81 18.76 19.97
CA GLN A 50 8.87 17.34 19.59
C GLN A 50 7.70 16.94 18.69
N SER A 51 6.49 17.32 19.06
CA SER A 51 5.30 17.06 18.24
C SER A 51 5.39 17.73 16.87
N LEU A 52 5.98 18.93 16.80
CA LEU A 52 6.19 19.62 15.54
C LEU A 52 7.23 18.92 14.64
N ILE A 53 8.32 18.40 15.22
CA ILE A 53 9.32 17.61 14.50
C ILE A 53 8.70 16.35 13.91
N MET A 54 7.90 15.62 14.71
CA MET A 54 7.19 14.45 14.20
C MET A 54 6.20 14.86 13.10
N LEU A 55 5.37 15.88 13.30
CA LEU A 55 4.41 16.30 12.29
C LEU A 55 5.09 16.68 10.97
N ALA A 56 6.28 17.28 11.03
CA ALA A 56 7.09 17.64 9.85
C ALA A 56 7.73 16.44 9.15
N SER A 57 7.89 15.29 9.82
CA SER A 57 8.44 14.07 9.22
C SER A 57 7.40 13.26 8.43
N LEU A 58 6.11 13.45 8.76
CA LEU A 58 4.99 12.75 8.14
C LEU A 58 4.73 13.23 6.70
N ASN A 59 4.20 12.34 5.86
CA ASN A 59 3.67 12.76 4.55
C ASN A 59 2.33 13.52 4.70
N GLU A 60 1.92 14.21 3.64
CA GLU A 60 0.73 15.08 3.63
C GLU A 60 -0.57 14.35 4.06
N TYR A 61 -0.69 13.06 3.74
CA TYR A 61 -1.88 12.29 4.14
C TYR A 61 -1.88 12.03 5.65
N ASP A 62 -0.76 11.55 6.20
CA ASP A 62 -0.59 11.26 7.62
C ASP A 62 -0.74 12.52 8.48
N GLN A 63 -0.11 13.63 8.07
CA GLN A 63 -0.29 14.94 8.70
C GLN A 63 -1.76 15.32 8.78
N LYS A 64 -2.51 15.15 7.68
CA LYS A 64 -3.93 15.48 7.64
C LYS A 64 -4.75 14.62 8.62
N GLN A 65 -4.36 13.37 8.88
CA GLN A 65 -5.07 12.55 9.87
C GLN A 65 -4.77 13.02 11.29
N VAL A 66 -3.49 13.27 11.61
CA VAL A 66 -3.06 13.80 12.92
C VAL A 66 -3.71 15.16 13.20
N ILE A 67 -3.73 16.08 12.23
CA ILE A 67 -4.32 17.42 12.37
C ILE A 67 -5.83 17.37 12.64
N LYS A 68 -6.57 16.42 12.04
CA LYS A 68 -8.00 16.24 12.35
C LYS A 68 -8.21 15.83 13.80
N GLU A 69 -7.33 14.97 14.32
CA GLU A 69 -7.40 14.51 15.70
C GLU A 69 -7.03 15.63 16.68
N MET A 70 -5.98 16.40 16.38
CA MET A 70 -5.64 17.63 17.09
C MET A 70 -6.82 18.61 17.15
N TYR A 71 -7.52 18.81 16.03
CA TYR A 71 -8.71 19.66 15.96
C TYR A 71 -9.87 19.14 16.81
N PHE A 72 -10.06 17.81 16.83
CA PHE A 72 -11.07 17.20 17.69
C PHE A 72 -10.75 17.42 19.17
N LEU A 73 -9.51 17.17 19.59
CA LEU A 73 -9.03 17.34 20.96
C LEU A 73 -9.18 18.79 21.43
N SER A 74 -8.81 19.76 20.58
CA SER A 74 -8.97 21.19 20.89
C SER A 74 -10.43 21.62 21.05
N SER A 75 -11.36 20.88 20.44
CA SER A 75 -12.80 21.12 20.56
C SER A 75 -13.46 20.34 21.69
N ASN A 76 -12.80 19.32 22.23
CA ASN A 76 -13.34 18.42 23.25
C ASN A 76 -12.26 18.09 24.31
N PRO A 77 -11.71 19.11 25.01
CA PRO A 77 -10.55 18.94 25.90
C PRO A 77 -10.80 17.99 27.08
N SER A 78 -12.05 17.85 27.51
CA SER A 78 -12.49 16.98 28.61
C SER A 78 -13.01 15.62 28.15
N ALA A 79 -12.93 15.30 26.85
CA ALA A 79 -13.39 14.00 26.38
C ALA A 79 -12.54 12.89 27.01
N PRO A 80 -13.13 11.95 27.78
CA PRO A 80 -12.39 10.83 28.40
C PRO A 80 -11.82 9.87 27.34
N SER A 81 -12.26 10.05 26.10
CA SER A 81 -11.87 9.27 24.95
C SER A 81 -12.28 10.05 23.70
N VAL A 82 -11.39 10.15 22.70
CA VAL A 82 -11.65 10.71 21.36
C VAL A 82 -12.66 9.86 20.55
N VAL A 83 -13.37 8.94 21.21
CA VAL A 83 -13.70 7.65 20.66
C VAL A 83 -15.19 7.51 20.27
N ARG A 84 -15.65 8.22 19.24
CA ARG A 84 -17.03 8.02 18.68
C ARG A 84 -17.07 6.96 17.56
N HIS A 85 -17.87 5.90 17.73
CA HIS A 85 -18.15 4.89 16.70
C HIS A 85 -19.35 5.29 15.84
N LYS A 86 -19.27 5.17 14.50
CA LYS A 86 -20.46 5.22 13.62
C LYS A 86 -20.92 3.79 13.29
N ARG A 87 -22.19 3.48 13.59
CA ARG A 87 -22.78 2.12 13.48
C ARG A 87 -23.14 1.70 12.03
N ASN A 88 -23.17 2.60 11.06
CA ASN A 88 -23.68 2.31 9.71
C ASN A 88 -22.57 1.72 8.77
N PRO A 89 -22.79 0.51 8.20
CA PRO A 89 -21.82 -0.20 7.36
C PRO A 89 -21.49 0.45 6.02
N LEU A 90 -22.39 1.23 5.41
CA LEU A 90 -22.11 1.93 4.14
C LEU A 90 -21.08 3.06 4.31
N PHE A 91 -20.99 3.64 5.51
CA PHE A 91 -19.94 4.62 5.83
C PHE A 91 -18.58 3.96 6.13
N ARG A 92 -18.52 2.63 6.28
CA ARG A 92 -17.27 1.87 6.53
C ARG A 92 -16.48 1.58 5.26
N ILE A 93 -17.15 1.56 4.10
CA ILE A 93 -16.51 1.46 2.76
C ILE A 93 -15.52 2.63 2.55
N PHE A 94 -15.79 3.77 3.18
CA PHE A 94 -14.86 4.89 3.26
C PHE A 94 -13.91 4.65 4.44
N ARG A 95 -12.89 3.80 4.30
CA ARG A 95 -12.01 3.31 5.39
C ARG A 95 -11.13 4.37 6.09
N THR A 96 -11.57 5.64 6.11
CA THR A 96 -11.17 6.66 7.08
C THR A 96 -12.34 7.51 7.62
N ARG A 97 -13.59 7.05 7.51
CA ARG A 97 -14.68 7.45 8.43
C ARG A 97 -14.79 6.42 9.58
N TYR A 98 -13.64 6.12 10.17
CA TYR A 98 -13.34 5.64 11.52
C TYR A 98 -14.30 4.65 12.22
N PRO A 99 -13.80 3.43 12.50
CA PRO A 99 -14.06 2.79 13.79
C PRO A 99 -12.85 2.75 14.75
N PHE A 100 -11.62 3.08 14.32
CA PHE A 100 -10.40 2.87 15.13
C PHE A 100 -9.57 4.15 15.21
N LYS A 101 -9.52 4.73 16.40
CA LYS A 101 -9.41 6.18 16.62
C LYS A 101 -8.05 6.84 16.44
N ASN A 102 -7.01 6.05 16.16
CA ASN A 102 -5.66 6.52 15.88
C ASN A 102 -5.25 5.89 14.56
N TYR A 103 -5.13 6.67 13.48
CA TYR A 103 -4.84 6.16 12.12
C TYR A 103 -3.62 5.22 12.15
N HIS A 104 -2.47 5.69 12.64
CA HIS A 104 -1.37 4.89 13.23
C HIS A 104 -0.65 5.63 14.37
N TYR A 105 -1.20 6.76 14.84
CA TYR A 105 -0.48 7.71 15.68
C TYR A 105 -1.17 7.93 17.01
N LEU A 106 -0.42 7.85 18.09
CA LEU A 106 -0.88 8.21 19.43
C LEU A 106 -0.50 9.67 19.71
N LEU A 107 -1.50 10.50 19.94
CA LEU A 107 -1.29 11.86 20.42
C LEU A 107 -1.25 11.84 21.94
N THR A 108 -0.09 12.21 22.51
CA THR A 108 0.00 12.45 23.95
C THR A 108 -0.39 13.89 24.22
N CYS A 109 -1.47 14.10 24.96
CA CYS A 109 -1.97 15.43 25.30
C CYS A 109 -1.94 15.69 26.80
N MET A 110 -1.72 16.95 27.16
CA MET A 110 -1.83 17.44 28.54
C MET A 110 -2.76 18.65 28.57
N LEU A 111 -3.51 18.80 29.66
CA LEU A 111 -4.27 20.02 29.94
C LEU A 111 -3.43 20.91 30.85
N ARG A 112 -3.16 22.15 30.41
CA ARG A 112 -2.40 23.13 31.19
C ARG A 112 -3.08 24.49 31.11
N ASP A 113 -3.45 25.03 32.27
CA ASP A 113 -4.09 26.35 32.40
C ASP A 113 -5.35 26.50 31.50
N GLY A 114 -6.13 25.42 31.37
CA GLY A 114 -7.32 25.36 30.51
C GLY A 114 -7.02 25.23 29.01
N ASN A 115 -5.77 25.01 28.62
CA ASN A 115 -5.33 24.84 27.25
C ASN A 115 -4.97 23.38 26.96
N VAL A 116 -5.20 22.94 25.72
CA VAL A 116 -4.76 21.63 25.25
C VAL A 116 -3.34 21.76 24.73
N VAL A 117 -2.43 20.93 25.23
CA VAL A 117 -1.05 20.83 24.76
C VAL A 117 -0.85 19.46 24.14
N ILE A 118 -0.54 19.41 22.84
CA ILE A 118 -0.06 18.18 22.21
C ILE A 118 1.42 18.07 22.54
N HIS A 119 1.71 17.20 23.50
CA HIS A 119 3.06 16.97 24.00
C HIS A 119 3.88 16.12 23.04
N ASP A 120 3.26 15.11 22.42
CA ASP A 120 3.96 14.19 21.53
C ASP A 120 3.02 13.55 20.51
N ILE A 121 3.59 13.10 19.40
CA ILE A 121 2.93 12.29 18.38
C ILE A 121 3.81 11.05 18.21
N ALA A 122 3.35 9.91 18.68
CA ALA A 122 4.09 8.65 18.57
C ALA A 122 3.48 7.75 17.50
N PHE A 123 4.29 6.97 16.81
CA PHE A 123 3.82 5.88 15.96
C PHE A 123 3.44 4.68 16.82
N ASP A 124 2.25 4.11 16.62
CA ASP A 124 1.76 2.98 17.41
C ASP A 124 2.29 1.66 16.86
N GLU A 125 3.43 1.22 17.39
CA GLU A 125 4.06 -0.05 17.03
C GLU A 125 3.17 -1.27 17.26
N ARG A 126 2.16 -1.20 18.15
CA ARG A 126 1.22 -2.31 18.36
C ARG A 126 0.30 -2.52 17.18
N LEU A 127 0.18 -1.53 16.29
CA LEU A 127 -0.58 -1.65 15.05
C LEU A 127 0.24 -2.32 13.94
N HIS A 128 1.46 -2.74 14.22
CA HIS A 128 2.27 -3.50 13.29
C HIS A 128 1.55 -4.79 12.88
N GLY A 129 1.50 -5.07 11.57
CA GLY A 129 0.70 -6.15 11.02
C GLY A 129 1.05 -7.55 11.54
N LYS A 130 2.30 -7.76 12.00
CA LYS A 130 2.75 -9.01 12.64
C LYS A 130 2.05 -9.29 13.98
N ASP A 131 1.68 -8.24 14.71
CA ASP A 131 1.08 -8.34 16.06
C ASP A 131 -0.45 -8.42 15.98
N ILE A 132 -1.02 -8.30 14.77
CA ILE A 132 -2.46 -8.33 14.51
C ILE A 132 -2.83 -9.60 13.74
N ALA A 133 -3.42 -10.55 14.46
CA ALA A 133 -3.82 -11.85 13.91
C ALA A 133 -4.97 -11.76 12.88
N ARG A 134 -5.89 -10.80 13.02
CA ARG A 134 -7.10 -10.70 12.18
C ARG A 134 -6.92 -9.65 11.08
N HIS A 135 -7.09 -10.05 9.82
CA HIS A 135 -6.94 -9.14 8.66
C HIS A 135 -7.77 -7.84 8.76
N PRO A 136 -9.04 -7.85 9.20
CA PRO A 136 -9.83 -6.62 9.33
C PRO A 136 -9.30 -5.63 10.38
N GLU A 137 -8.48 -6.11 11.32
CA GLU A 137 -7.87 -5.30 12.37
C GLU A 137 -6.54 -4.68 11.90
N GLN A 138 -5.95 -5.15 10.80
CA GLN A 138 -4.73 -4.58 10.22
C GLN A 138 -5.01 -3.20 9.61
N ARG A 139 -3.95 -2.41 9.42
CA ARG A 139 -4.02 -1.03 8.91
C ARG A 139 -3.10 -0.82 7.72
N THR A 140 -3.41 0.21 6.93
CA THR A 140 -2.65 0.58 5.74
C THR A 140 -1.33 1.17 6.14
N GLN A 141 -0.26 0.38 6.14
CA GLN A 141 1.01 0.76 6.72
C GLN A 141 2.15 0.48 5.73
N MET A 142 3.24 1.25 5.83
CA MET A 142 4.47 0.90 5.12
C MET A 142 5.44 0.13 6.02
N TYR A 143 6.10 -0.86 5.44
CA TYR A 143 7.10 -1.70 6.11
C TYR A 143 8.38 -1.77 5.28
N HIS A 144 9.53 -1.67 5.93
CA HIS A 144 10.82 -2.00 5.33
C HIS A 144 11.07 -3.49 5.50
N VAL A 145 10.99 -4.23 4.39
CA VAL A 145 11.17 -5.68 4.37
C VAL A 145 12.55 -6.00 3.79
N LYS A 146 13.30 -6.86 4.47
CA LYS A 146 14.62 -7.33 4.04
C LYS A 146 14.60 -8.81 3.77
N LYS A 147 15.45 -9.23 2.83
CA LYS A 147 15.77 -10.63 2.61
C LYS A 147 16.68 -11.13 3.75
N ILE A 148 16.50 -12.37 4.17
CA ILE A 148 17.36 -13.01 5.18
C ILE A 148 18.79 -13.07 4.64
N GLU A 149 19.76 -12.68 5.48
CA GLU A 149 21.17 -12.68 5.11
C GLU A 149 21.65 -14.07 4.64
N GLY A 150 22.46 -14.11 3.59
CA GLY A 150 22.94 -15.34 2.96
C GLY A 150 21.91 -16.07 2.08
N ARG A 151 20.66 -15.61 2.01
CA ARG A 151 19.64 -16.18 1.11
C ARG A 151 19.65 -15.48 -0.25
N GLY A 152 19.84 -16.27 -1.30
CA GLY A 152 20.02 -15.79 -2.68
C GLY A 152 19.06 -16.42 -3.69
N GLY A 153 18.02 -17.14 -3.24
CA GLY A 153 17.10 -17.83 -4.13
C GLY A 153 16.42 -16.88 -5.13
N GLU A 154 16.18 -17.39 -6.33
CA GLU A 154 15.52 -16.65 -7.40
C GLU A 154 14.32 -17.44 -7.92
N TYR A 155 13.18 -16.77 -8.01
CA TYR A 155 11.99 -17.36 -8.63
C TYR A 155 12.00 -17.17 -10.15
N ASP A 156 11.86 -18.25 -10.90
CA ASP A 156 11.84 -18.25 -12.38
C ASP A 156 10.57 -18.88 -12.99
N GLY A 157 9.61 -19.29 -12.14
CA GLY A 157 8.35 -19.86 -12.57
C GLY A 157 8.39 -21.36 -12.84
N THR A 158 9.45 -22.06 -12.45
CA THR A 158 9.56 -23.52 -12.60
C THR A 158 9.60 -24.29 -11.28
N GLN A 159 9.59 -23.56 -10.16
CA GLN A 159 9.70 -24.12 -8.81
C GLN A 159 8.52 -25.02 -8.44
N SER A 160 8.80 -26.06 -7.65
CA SER A 160 7.79 -26.83 -6.91
C SER A 160 7.09 -25.97 -5.86
N ARG A 161 6.05 -26.53 -5.23
CA ARG A 161 5.38 -25.88 -4.10
C ARG A 161 6.36 -25.57 -2.96
N GLU A 162 7.14 -26.57 -2.55
CA GLU A 162 8.07 -26.48 -1.43
C GLU A 162 9.18 -25.48 -1.74
N GLU A 163 9.72 -25.50 -2.96
CA GLU A 163 10.73 -24.54 -3.42
C GLU A 163 10.17 -23.10 -3.43
N ALA A 164 8.94 -22.91 -3.91
CA ALA A 164 8.29 -21.59 -3.90
C ALA A 164 8.01 -21.09 -2.47
N GLU A 165 7.59 -21.98 -1.56
CA GLU A 165 7.39 -21.66 -0.14
C GLU A 165 8.72 -21.24 0.52
N LEU A 166 9.82 -21.94 0.22
CA LEU A 166 11.17 -21.57 0.69
C LEU A 166 11.60 -20.20 0.17
N LEU A 167 11.38 -19.90 -1.12
CA LEU A 167 11.69 -18.59 -1.71
C LEU A 167 10.87 -17.45 -1.09
N LEU A 168 9.59 -17.69 -0.81
CA LEU A 168 8.74 -16.73 -0.09
C LEU A 168 9.28 -16.47 1.32
N ALA A 169 9.70 -17.53 2.02
CA ALA A 169 10.24 -17.47 3.37
C ALA A 169 11.61 -16.75 3.45
N GLU A 170 12.31 -16.53 2.33
CA GLU A 170 13.54 -15.73 2.32
C GLU A 170 13.30 -14.25 2.65
N TRP A 171 12.07 -13.75 2.56
CA TRP A 171 11.71 -12.37 2.91
C TRP A 171 11.26 -12.28 4.37
N ASP A 172 12.07 -11.63 5.20
CA ASP A 172 11.92 -11.60 6.66
C ASP A 172 10.81 -10.63 7.08
N HIS A 173 9.57 -11.11 7.02
CA HIS A 173 8.40 -10.39 7.51
C HIS A 173 8.39 -10.26 9.06
N ALA A 174 9.13 -11.08 9.79
CA ALA A 174 9.12 -11.06 11.26
C ALA A 174 9.98 -9.91 11.81
N LYS A 175 11.10 -9.60 11.13
CA LYS A 175 12.02 -8.51 11.47
C LYS A 175 11.82 -7.23 10.67
N ALA A 176 10.88 -7.21 9.72
CA ALA A 176 10.53 -5.99 9.01
C ALA A 176 10.06 -4.90 9.98
N SER A 177 10.48 -3.66 9.75
CA SER A 177 10.15 -2.51 10.59
C SER A 177 9.09 -1.65 9.93
N SER A 178 8.18 -1.06 10.74
CA SER A 178 7.27 -0.04 10.23
C SER A 178 8.05 1.22 9.84
N THR A 179 7.64 1.85 8.75
CA THR A 179 8.21 3.11 8.28
C THR A 179 7.11 4.04 7.80
N HIS A 180 7.36 5.35 7.84
CA HIS A 180 6.47 6.38 7.31
C HIS A 180 7.03 7.00 6.01
N GLN A 181 8.19 6.53 5.54
CA GLN A 181 8.84 6.98 4.31
C GLN A 181 9.40 5.79 3.50
N VAL A 182 9.48 5.96 2.18
CA VAL A 182 10.20 5.03 1.31
C VAL A 182 11.68 5.41 1.33
N ASN A 183 12.52 4.53 1.89
CA ASN A 183 13.97 4.71 1.96
C ASN A 183 14.76 3.69 1.12
N THR A 184 14.05 2.80 0.44
CA THR A 184 14.61 1.77 -0.44
C THR A 184 14.44 2.18 -1.91
N LEU A 185 15.30 1.66 -2.79
CA LEU A 185 15.16 1.85 -4.24
C LEU A 185 13.88 1.19 -4.78
N HIS A 186 13.49 0.05 -4.22
CA HIS A 186 12.31 -0.70 -4.61
C HIS A 186 11.18 -0.51 -3.62
N ALA A 187 9.96 -0.37 -4.12
CA ALA A 187 8.76 -0.32 -3.30
C ALA A 187 7.66 -1.15 -3.95
N SER A 188 6.70 -1.63 -3.17
CA SER A 188 5.65 -2.50 -3.70
C SER A 188 4.28 -2.25 -3.07
N VAL A 189 3.23 -2.54 -3.83
CA VAL A 189 1.83 -2.42 -3.38
C VAL A 189 1.14 -3.75 -3.57
N ASN A 190 0.68 -4.37 -2.48
CA ASN A 190 0.10 -5.71 -2.52
C ASN A 190 -1.34 -5.74 -3.06
N GLY A 191 -1.75 -6.94 -3.46
CA GLY A 191 -3.13 -7.28 -3.80
C GLY A 191 -4.05 -7.48 -2.61
N MET A 192 -5.35 -7.67 -2.91
CA MET A 192 -6.37 -8.04 -1.92
C MET A 192 -6.13 -9.45 -1.38
N LEU A 193 -6.82 -9.78 -0.28
CA LEU A 193 -6.74 -11.06 0.43
C LEU A 193 -5.31 -11.46 0.87
N ASN A 194 -4.48 -10.46 1.14
CA ASN A 194 -3.12 -10.63 1.65
C ASN A 194 -3.01 -10.00 3.04
N GLY A 195 -3.03 -10.86 4.07
CA GLY A 195 -2.55 -10.47 5.39
C GLY A 195 -1.08 -10.04 5.34
N TYR A 196 -0.64 -9.31 6.35
CA TYR A 196 0.72 -8.78 6.46
C TYR A 196 1.83 -9.75 6.03
N GLN A 197 1.92 -10.94 6.63
CA GLN A 197 2.97 -11.93 6.30
C GLN A 197 2.95 -12.28 4.80
N LYS A 198 1.78 -12.62 4.26
CA LYS A 198 1.62 -12.98 2.84
C LYS A 198 1.97 -11.80 1.93
N ALA A 199 1.59 -10.58 2.29
CA ALA A 199 1.95 -9.39 1.53
C ALA A 199 3.47 -9.17 1.51
N ALA A 200 4.13 -9.29 2.68
CA ALA A 200 5.57 -9.09 2.83
C ALA A 200 6.42 -10.15 2.11
N THR A 201 5.99 -11.40 2.08
CA THR A 201 6.73 -12.45 1.38
C THR A 201 6.46 -12.44 -0.12
N LEU A 202 5.18 -12.35 -0.51
CA LEU A 202 4.77 -12.41 -1.92
C LEU A 202 5.27 -11.20 -2.72
N MET A 203 5.17 -10.00 -2.15
CA MET A 203 5.63 -8.80 -2.86
C MET A 203 7.15 -8.72 -2.96
N GLY A 204 7.89 -9.38 -2.06
CA GLY A 204 9.34 -9.57 -2.18
C GLY A 204 9.69 -10.34 -3.45
N VAL A 205 9.05 -11.48 -3.66
CA VAL A 205 9.23 -12.30 -4.88
C VAL A 205 8.82 -11.52 -6.14
N HIS A 206 7.67 -10.84 -6.15
CA HIS A 206 7.30 -10.00 -7.29
C HIS A 206 8.31 -8.89 -7.57
N THR A 207 8.85 -8.25 -6.54
CA THR A 207 9.84 -7.18 -6.69
C THR A 207 11.15 -7.73 -7.26
N GLN A 208 11.60 -8.88 -6.77
CA GLN A 208 12.77 -9.57 -7.32
C GLN A 208 12.60 -9.91 -8.80
N VAL A 209 11.44 -10.40 -9.22
CA VAL A 209 11.18 -10.71 -10.63
C VAL A 209 11.05 -9.45 -11.49
N ALA A 210 10.40 -8.40 -10.96
CA ALA A 210 10.22 -7.13 -11.66
C ALA A 210 11.56 -6.41 -11.93
N TYR A 211 12.54 -6.58 -11.04
CA TYR A 211 13.81 -5.87 -11.07
C TYR A 211 14.99 -6.81 -10.85
N LYS A 212 14.98 -7.97 -11.51
CA LYS A 212 16.00 -9.02 -11.37
C LYS A 212 17.42 -8.50 -11.56
N GLU A 213 17.62 -7.56 -12.48
CA GLU A 213 18.92 -6.93 -12.75
C GLU A 213 19.47 -6.14 -11.56
N ASP A 214 18.60 -5.62 -10.69
CA ASP A 214 19.00 -4.85 -9.51
C ASP A 214 19.35 -5.77 -8.32
N LYS A 215 19.02 -7.07 -8.41
CA LYS A 215 19.18 -8.06 -7.32
C LYS A 215 18.67 -7.53 -5.96
N PRO A 216 17.38 -7.14 -5.86
CA PRO A 216 16.87 -6.49 -4.65
C PRO A 216 16.99 -7.41 -3.44
N THR A 217 17.59 -6.90 -2.39
CA THR A 217 17.70 -7.54 -1.06
C THR A 217 16.77 -6.91 -0.03
N GLU A 218 16.14 -5.79 -0.38
CA GLU A 218 15.20 -5.08 0.47
C GLU A 218 14.21 -4.27 -0.37
N TYR A 219 13.06 -3.97 0.22
CA TYR A 219 12.07 -3.09 -0.40
C TYR A 219 11.15 -2.48 0.66
N THR A 220 10.42 -1.43 0.27
CA THR A 220 9.34 -0.86 1.08
C THR A 220 8.00 -1.44 0.63
N LEU A 221 7.34 -2.22 1.48
CA LEU A 221 5.97 -2.67 1.27
C LEU A 221 5.00 -1.54 1.64
N PHE A 222 4.20 -1.05 0.72
CA PHE A 222 2.96 -0.35 1.01
C PHE A 222 1.86 -1.40 1.19
N HIS A 223 1.54 -1.71 2.45
CA HIS A 223 0.59 -2.75 2.78
C HIS A 223 -0.83 -2.21 2.75
N ASN A 224 -1.67 -2.76 1.86
CA ASN A 224 -3.11 -2.62 1.90
C ASN A 224 -3.73 -3.83 2.62
N PRO A 225 -4.26 -3.70 3.85
CA PRO A 225 -4.88 -4.79 4.58
C PRO A 225 -6.25 -5.16 3.99
N SER A 226 -6.54 -6.46 3.98
CA SER A 226 -7.79 -7.00 3.41
C SER A 226 -8.92 -7.06 4.45
N ASP A 227 -10.13 -6.74 4.01
CA ASP A 227 -11.32 -6.60 4.85
C ASP A 227 -12.40 -7.64 4.48
N HIS A 228 -11.93 -8.80 4.00
CA HIS A 228 -12.70 -9.85 3.32
C HIS A 228 -13.11 -9.49 1.87
N ALA A 229 -13.25 -10.53 1.04
CA ALA A 229 -13.38 -10.42 -0.41
C ALA A 229 -14.48 -9.47 -0.91
N LYS A 230 -15.62 -9.37 -0.19
CA LYS A 230 -16.74 -8.50 -0.60
C LYS A 230 -16.43 -7.01 -0.41
N LEU A 231 -15.81 -6.63 0.71
CA LEU A 231 -15.46 -5.23 0.97
C LEU A 231 -14.30 -4.79 0.08
N ASP A 232 -13.31 -5.66 -0.11
CA ASP A 232 -12.18 -5.40 -1.02
C ASP A 232 -12.68 -5.17 -2.46
N LEU A 233 -13.69 -5.91 -2.91
CA LEU A 233 -14.32 -5.70 -4.22
C LEU A 233 -15.03 -4.35 -4.32
N ILE A 234 -15.74 -3.92 -3.26
CA ILE A 234 -16.40 -2.61 -3.24
C ILE A 234 -15.36 -1.48 -3.31
N GLU A 235 -14.27 -1.59 -2.55
CA GLU A 235 -13.17 -0.62 -2.62
C GLU A 235 -12.56 -0.56 -4.03
N CYS A 236 -12.34 -1.72 -4.66
CA CYS A 236 -11.89 -1.79 -6.04
C CYS A 236 -12.84 -1.08 -7.01
N VAL A 237 -14.16 -1.25 -6.85
CA VAL A 237 -15.15 -0.56 -7.68
C VAL A 237 -15.09 0.94 -7.41
N TYR A 238 -14.99 1.36 -6.15
CA TYR A 238 -14.90 2.76 -5.76
C TYR A 238 -13.68 3.45 -6.40
N ASP A 239 -12.48 2.85 -6.31
CA ASP A 239 -11.25 3.36 -6.93
C ASP A 239 -11.23 3.28 -8.47
N LYS A 240 -12.10 2.47 -9.07
CA LYS A 240 -12.32 2.45 -10.52
C LYS A 240 -13.27 3.54 -11.01
N THR A 241 -13.97 4.22 -10.09
CA THR A 241 -14.88 5.34 -10.41
C THR A 241 -14.18 6.70 -10.29
N ARG A 242 -14.94 7.80 -10.21
CA ARG A 242 -14.40 9.17 -10.03
C ARG A 242 -13.87 9.49 -8.63
N PHE A 243 -14.00 8.54 -7.70
CA PHE A 243 -13.62 8.72 -6.31
C PHE A 243 -12.29 8.02 -6.01
N THR A 244 -11.63 8.43 -4.93
CA THR A 244 -10.30 7.93 -4.52
C THR A 244 -10.39 7.43 -3.09
N SER A 245 -10.02 6.17 -2.86
CA SER A 245 -9.94 5.53 -1.54
C SER A 245 -8.87 6.19 -0.68
N HIS A 246 -8.87 5.84 0.61
CA HIS A 246 -7.86 6.30 1.54
C HIS A 246 -6.48 5.72 1.26
N ASN A 247 -6.44 4.47 0.83
CA ASN A 247 -5.22 3.80 0.40
C ASN A 247 -4.60 4.50 -0.80
N ALA A 248 -5.41 4.84 -1.80
CA ALA A 248 -4.93 5.57 -2.97
C ALA A 248 -4.51 7.00 -2.63
N GLN A 249 -5.20 7.69 -1.71
CA GLN A 249 -4.79 9.01 -1.22
C GLN A 249 -3.48 8.96 -0.42
N HIS A 250 -3.28 7.94 0.41
CA HIS A 250 -2.05 7.75 1.19
C HIS A 250 -0.88 7.41 0.28
N LEU A 251 -1.08 6.45 -0.66
CA LEU A 251 -0.08 6.13 -1.68
C LEU A 251 0.27 7.35 -2.55
N ALA A 252 -0.72 8.18 -2.93
CA ALA A 252 -0.47 9.42 -3.64
C ALA A 252 0.43 10.39 -2.86
N ALA A 253 0.21 10.51 -1.54
CA ALA A 253 1.06 11.33 -0.66
C ALA A 253 2.48 10.76 -0.55
N VAL A 254 2.64 9.43 -0.50
CA VAL A 254 3.95 8.77 -0.53
C VAL A 254 4.67 9.03 -1.85
N MET A 255 4.01 8.85 -2.99
CA MET A 255 4.58 9.11 -4.32
C MET A 255 5.00 10.58 -4.47
N LYS A 256 4.20 11.51 -3.93
CA LYS A 256 4.51 12.94 -3.88
C LYS A 256 5.73 13.22 -3.01
N GLN A 257 5.79 12.66 -1.80
CA GLN A 257 6.93 12.80 -0.90
C GLN A 257 8.21 12.29 -1.56
N CYS A 258 8.18 11.14 -2.23
CA CYS A 258 9.33 10.63 -2.98
C CYS A 258 9.78 11.59 -4.09
N ALA A 259 8.85 12.19 -4.83
CA ALA A 259 9.16 13.14 -5.89
C ALA A 259 9.74 14.45 -5.34
N GLU A 260 9.16 15.01 -4.29
CA GLU A 260 9.65 16.23 -3.62
C GLU A 260 11.04 16.03 -3.01
N GLN A 261 11.35 14.81 -2.56
CA GLN A 261 12.67 14.44 -2.06
C GLN A 261 13.66 14.01 -3.17
N GLY A 262 13.24 14.02 -4.44
CA GLY A 262 14.08 13.57 -5.56
C GLY A 262 14.41 12.08 -5.56
N LYS A 263 13.77 11.27 -4.72
CA LYS A 263 14.07 9.84 -4.55
C LYS A 263 13.74 9.05 -5.81
N GLN A 264 14.68 8.19 -6.20
CA GLN A 264 14.44 7.19 -7.24
C GLN A 264 13.66 6.02 -6.64
N VAL A 265 12.51 5.68 -7.23
CA VAL A 265 11.67 4.58 -6.73
C VAL A 265 11.16 3.69 -7.87
N LYS A 266 11.40 2.39 -7.73
CA LYS A 266 10.96 1.34 -8.65
C LYS A 266 9.79 0.56 -8.02
N TRP A 267 8.58 0.85 -8.48
CA TRP A 267 7.33 0.32 -7.94
C TRP A 267 6.94 -1.02 -8.57
N THR A 268 6.65 -2.02 -7.74
CA THR A 268 6.00 -3.27 -8.16
C THR A 268 4.59 -3.34 -7.61
N VAL A 269 3.58 -3.42 -8.48
CA VAL A 269 2.18 -3.51 -8.02
C VAL A 269 1.56 -4.83 -8.45
N HIS A 270 0.73 -5.40 -7.58
CA HIS A 270 0.06 -6.67 -7.82
C HIS A 270 -1.45 -6.58 -7.58
N SER A 271 -2.26 -7.20 -8.45
CA SER A 271 -3.72 -7.34 -8.24
C SER A 271 -4.42 -6.00 -7.90
N GLN A 272 -5.14 -5.92 -6.77
CA GLN A 272 -5.77 -4.68 -6.27
C GLN A 272 -4.76 -3.53 -6.11
N GLY A 273 -3.50 -3.80 -5.79
CA GLY A 273 -2.45 -2.79 -5.71
C GLY A 273 -2.33 -1.98 -7.00
N ALA A 274 -2.59 -2.58 -8.17
CA ALA A 274 -2.62 -1.85 -9.45
C ALA A 274 -3.82 -0.88 -9.57
N ILE A 275 -4.97 -1.21 -8.95
CA ILE A 275 -6.15 -0.33 -8.89
C ILE A 275 -5.86 0.87 -7.99
N ILE A 276 -5.31 0.61 -6.80
CA ILE A 276 -4.92 1.65 -5.83
C ILE A 276 -3.87 2.57 -6.46
N PHE A 277 -2.86 2.01 -7.11
CA PHE A 277 -1.82 2.79 -7.78
C PHE A 277 -2.38 3.65 -8.91
N ASN A 278 -3.29 3.12 -9.74
CA ASN A 278 -3.94 3.92 -10.78
C ASN A 278 -4.76 5.08 -10.19
N SER A 279 -5.53 4.81 -9.14
CA SER A 279 -6.33 5.82 -8.42
C SER A 279 -5.43 6.88 -7.77
N ALA A 280 -4.27 6.48 -7.24
CA ALA A 280 -3.26 7.39 -6.71
C ALA A 280 -2.69 8.32 -7.78
N LEU A 281 -2.35 7.81 -8.97
CA LEU A 281 -1.92 8.65 -10.11
C LEU A 281 -2.99 9.68 -10.49
N GLU A 282 -4.25 9.26 -10.60
CA GLU A 282 -5.37 10.16 -10.90
C GLU A 282 -5.54 11.24 -9.81
N TYR A 283 -5.36 10.86 -8.55
CA TYR A 283 -5.43 11.78 -7.41
C TYR A 283 -4.28 12.79 -7.42
N VAL A 284 -3.04 12.34 -7.61
CA VAL A 284 -1.86 13.23 -7.75
C VAL A 284 -2.10 14.24 -8.85
N ARG A 285 -2.50 13.79 -10.04
CA ARG A 285 -2.77 14.68 -11.18
C ARG A 285 -3.82 15.73 -10.86
N LYS A 286 -4.90 15.33 -10.16
CA LYS A 286 -6.01 16.23 -9.82
C LYS A 286 -5.64 17.24 -8.72
N LYS A 287 -4.85 16.83 -7.73
CA LYS A 287 -4.52 17.65 -6.55
C LYS A 287 -3.21 18.42 -6.67
N ASN A 288 -2.29 17.93 -7.48
CA ASN A 288 -0.97 18.50 -7.70
C ASN A 288 -0.64 18.49 -9.21
N PRO A 289 -1.36 19.29 -10.03
CA PRO A 289 -1.24 19.24 -11.49
C PRO A 289 0.16 19.62 -12.02
N SER A 290 0.93 20.38 -11.25
CA SER A 290 2.33 20.73 -11.55
C SER A 290 3.33 19.65 -11.17
N LEU A 291 2.96 18.68 -10.31
CA LEU A 291 3.88 17.65 -9.85
C LEU A 291 4.22 16.69 -11.00
N ARG A 292 5.48 16.25 -11.03
CA ARG A 292 5.97 15.21 -11.93
C ARG A 292 6.68 14.13 -11.12
N LEU A 293 6.62 12.89 -11.59
CA LEU A 293 7.16 11.69 -10.95
C LEU A 293 8.31 11.12 -11.78
N LEU A 294 9.21 11.99 -12.28
CA LEU A 294 10.24 11.66 -13.27
C LEU A 294 11.25 10.61 -12.80
N ASN A 295 11.51 10.56 -11.49
CA ASN A 295 12.46 9.62 -10.88
C ASN A 295 11.81 8.29 -10.49
N GLN A 296 10.56 8.05 -10.90
CA GLN A 296 9.80 6.88 -10.52
C GLN A 296 9.46 6.02 -11.73
N GLN A 297 9.41 4.71 -11.52
CA GLN A 297 8.96 3.76 -12.52
C GLN A 297 8.08 2.67 -11.93
N ILE A 298 7.30 1.99 -12.76
CA ILE A 298 6.37 0.93 -12.32
C ILE A 298 6.45 -0.32 -13.21
N VAL A 299 6.31 -1.47 -12.56
CA VAL A 299 6.00 -2.77 -13.15
C VAL A 299 4.69 -3.28 -12.56
N VAL A 300 3.81 -3.82 -13.42
CA VAL A 300 2.51 -4.36 -13.00
C VAL A 300 2.52 -5.88 -13.16
N HIS A 301 2.21 -6.62 -12.09
CA HIS A 301 2.03 -8.08 -12.13
C HIS A 301 0.56 -8.41 -11.84
N ALA A 302 -0.10 -9.17 -12.72
CA ALA A 302 -1.49 -9.61 -12.56
C ALA A 302 -2.44 -8.47 -12.10
N GLY A 303 -2.30 -7.28 -12.69
CA GLY A 303 -2.96 -6.06 -12.20
C GLY A 303 -4.48 -6.08 -12.34
N GLY A 304 -5.19 -5.65 -11.29
CA GLY A 304 -6.65 -5.48 -11.31
C GLY A 304 -7.14 -4.25 -12.08
N ALA A 305 -6.22 -3.41 -12.57
CA ALA A 305 -6.48 -2.28 -13.45
C ALA A 305 -5.75 -2.45 -14.80
N ASN A 306 -6.37 -2.00 -15.88
CA ASN A 306 -5.82 -2.11 -17.23
C ASN A 306 -4.46 -1.39 -17.31
N THR A 307 -3.41 -2.10 -17.75
CA THR A 307 -2.03 -1.57 -17.81
C THR A 307 -1.92 -0.40 -18.78
N THR A 308 -2.67 -0.37 -19.88
CA THR A 308 -2.73 0.78 -20.80
C THR A 308 -3.35 2.01 -20.13
N LYS A 309 -4.37 1.83 -19.27
CA LYS A 309 -4.94 2.93 -18.48
C LYS A 309 -3.90 3.47 -17.48
N ILE A 310 -3.22 2.58 -16.75
CA ILE A 310 -2.11 2.94 -15.86
C ILE A 310 -1.05 3.71 -16.65
N GLY A 311 -0.67 3.21 -17.81
CA GLY A 311 0.25 3.82 -18.76
C GLY A 311 -0.07 5.26 -19.11
N LYS A 312 -1.32 5.52 -19.53
CA LYS A 312 -1.79 6.86 -19.88
C LYS A 312 -1.72 7.81 -18.68
N ASN A 313 -2.16 7.36 -17.50
CA ASN A 313 -2.12 8.17 -16.28
C ASN A 313 -0.69 8.42 -15.79
N ALA A 314 0.20 7.42 -15.89
CA ALA A 314 1.61 7.52 -15.53
C ALA A 314 2.34 8.50 -16.46
N GLN A 315 2.12 8.42 -17.77
CA GLN A 315 2.72 9.31 -18.77
C GLN A 315 2.39 10.79 -18.49
N GLN A 316 1.16 11.11 -18.08
CA GLN A 316 0.76 12.48 -17.76
C GLN A 316 1.51 13.05 -16.55
N LEU A 317 2.03 12.19 -15.68
CA LEU A 317 2.86 12.58 -14.53
C LEU A 317 4.36 12.38 -14.81
N GLY A 318 4.74 11.89 -15.99
CA GLY A 318 6.13 11.58 -16.33
C GLY A 318 6.70 10.34 -15.64
N LEU A 319 5.85 9.49 -15.05
CA LEU A 319 6.26 8.21 -14.45
C LEU A 319 6.50 7.17 -15.55
N LYS A 320 7.63 6.47 -15.50
CA LYS A 320 8.00 5.45 -16.50
C LYS A 320 7.29 4.12 -16.25
N VAL A 321 6.58 3.58 -17.23
CA VAL A 321 6.01 2.23 -17.15
C VAL A 321 6.91 1.24 -17.88
N ASN A 322 7.29 0.16 -17.19
CA ASN A 322 8.07 -0.91 -17.78
C ASN A 322 7.14 -2.04 -18.26
N TYR A 323 6.69 -1.91 -19.50
CA TYR A 323 5.75 -2.86 -20.12
C TYR A 323 6.36 -4.23 -20.40
N THR A 324 7.66 -4.32 -20.72
CA THR A 324 8.31 -5.61 -21.05
C THR A 324 8.39 -6.54 -19.84
N LYS A 325 8.38 -5.96 -18.64
CA LYS A 325 8.37 -6.71 -17.37
C LYS A 325 6.99 -6.83 -16.74
N THR A 326 5.99 -6.16 -17.31
CA THR A 326 4.60 -6.31 -16.88
C THR A 326 4.09 -7.67 -17.33
N ARG A 327 3.53 -8.45 -16.40
CA ARG A 327 3.24 -9.87 -16.59
C ARG A 327 1.79 -10.18 -16.23
N THR A 328 1.08 -10.84 -17.14
CA THR A 328 -0.30 -11.29 -16.95
C THR A 328 -0.45 -12.71 -17.47
N ASN A 329 -0.90 -13.62 -16.62
CA ASN A 329 -1.21 -14.98 -17.01
C ASN A 329 -2.50 -14.98 -17.85
N PRO A 330 -2.56 -15.62 -19.03
CA PRO A 330 -3.75 -15.62 -19.89
C PRO A 330 -4.94 -16.39 -19.31
N PHE A 331 -4.74 -17.18 -18.25
CA PHE A 331 -5.78 -17.93 -17.54
C PHE A 331 -6.33 -17.20 -16.30
N ASP A 332 -5.76 -16.04 -15.96
CA ASP A 332 -6.13 -15.30 -14.76
C ASP A 332 -7.36 -14.40 -15.00
N ILE A 333 -8.41 -14.58 -14.21
CA ILE A 333 -9.66 -13.82 -14.33
C ILE A 333 -9.49 -12.34 -13.96
N VAL A 334 -8.58 -12.00 -13.04
CA VAL A 334 -8.46 -10.63 -12.50
C VAL A 334 -7.98 -9.64 -13.57
N PRO A 335 -6.79 -9.79 -14.18
CA PRO A 335 -6.32 -8.88 -15.21
C PRO A 335 -7.12 -9.03 -16.52
N ASN A 336 -7.49 -10.24 -16.92
CA ASN A 336 -8.12 -10.43 -18.23
C ASN A 336 -9.58 -9.97 -18.24
N ILE A 337 -10.36 -10.26 -17.19
CA ILE A 337 -11.79 -9.98 -17.16
C ILE A 337 -12.10 -8.73 -16.32
N ALA A 338 -11.66 -8.69 -15.06
CA ALA A 338 -11.99 -7.59 -14.15
C ALA A 338 -11.25 -6.29 -14.49
N ALA A 339 -10.00 -6.39 -14.97
CA ALA A 339 -9.23 -5.26 -15.44
C ALA A 339 -9.43 -4.96 -16.93
N ARG A 340 -10.01 -5.89 -17.70
CA ARG A 340 -10.18 -5.81 -19.16
C ARG A 340 -8.85 -5.54 -19.87
N GLN A 341 -7.79 -6.27 -19.51
CA GLN A 341 -6.46 -6.13 -20.12
C GLN A 341 -6.46 -6.51 -21.62
N ILE A 342 -7.27 -7.49 -21.98
CA ILE A 342 -7.51 -7.95 -23.37
C ILE A 342 -8.99 -7.70 -23.67
N PRO A 343 -9.38 -7.39 -24.94
CA PRO A 343 -10.78 -7.35 -25.32
C PRO A 343 -11.53 -8.62 -24.84
N LEU A 344 -12.67 -8.40 -24.19
CA LEU A 344 -13.48 -9.50 -23.67
C LEU A 344 -14.00 -10.33 -24.86
N SER A 345 -13.69 -11.62 -24.85
CA SER A 345 -14.21 -12.59 -25.81
C SER A 345 -14.77 -13.78 -25.04
N THR A 346 -15.72 -14.49 -25.63
CA THR A 346 -16.28 -15.70 -25.02
C THR A 346 -15.18 -16.73 -24.72
N SER A 347 -14.18 -16.83 -25.61
CA SER A 347 -13.03 -17.71 -25.43
C SER A 347 -12.11 -17.30 -24.28
N SER A 348 -11.89 -16.00 -24.04
CA SER A 348 -11.09 -15.53 -22.90
C SER A 348 -11.83 -15.68 -21.58
N LEU A 349 -13.14 -15.41 -21.57
CA LEU A 349 -13.99 -15.60 -20.41
C LEU A 349 -14.04 -17.07 -19.98
N VAL A 350 -14.38 -17.98 -20.89
CA VAL A 350 -14.45 -19.43 -20.60
C VAL A 350 -13.10 -19.94 -20.08
N ARG A 351 -11.99 -19.52 -20.69
CA ARG A 351 -10.65 -19.88 -20.26
C ARG A 351 -10.36 -19.41 -18.83
N CYS A 352 -10.67 -18.17 -18.49
CA CYS A 352 -10.46 -17.66 -17.12
C CYS A 352 -11.38 -18.32 -16.10
N CYS A 353 -12.65 -18.55 -16.45
CA CYS A 353 -13.62 -19.20 -15.57
C CYS A 353 -13.22 -20.64 -15.21
N LYS A 354 -12.61 -21.38 -16.14
CA LYS A 354 -12.05 -22.71 -15.83
C LYS A 354 -11.01 -22.65 -14.71
N PHE A 355 -10.20 -21.60 -14.65
CA PHE A 355 -9.14 -21.44 -13.65
C PHE A 355 -9.57 -20.71 -12.38
N LEU A 356 -10.82 -20.23 -12.28
CA LEU A 356 -11.33 -19.50 -11.12
C LEU A 356 -11.16 -20.29 -9.82
N GLY A 357 -11.37 -21.61 -9.85
CA GLY A 357 -11.15 -22.47 -8.69
C GLY A 357 -9.71 -22.44 -8.17
N LEU A 358 -8.71 -22.38 -9.06
CA LEU A 358 -7.30 -22.25 -8.68
C LEU A 358 -6.97 -20.84 -8.18
N VAL A 359 -7.64 -19.80 -8.69
CA VAL A 359 -7.47 -18.43 -8.18
C VAL A 359 -7.99 -18.31 -6.75
N MET A 360 -9.13 -18.94 -6.44
CA MET A 360 -9.78 -18.82 -5.13
C MET A 360 -9.24 -19.78 -4.07
N ASN A 361 -8.94 -21.03 -4.46
CA ASN A 361 -8.64 -22.13 -3.55
C ASN A 361 -7.37 -22.90 -3.91
N GLY A 362 -6.69 -22.54 -5.00
CA GLY A 362 -5.48 -23.21 -5.43
C GLY A 362 -4.29 -22.80 -4.57
N GLU A 363 -3.27 -23.67 -4.58
CA GLU A 363 -2.00 -23.38 -3.95
C GLU A 363 -1.28 -22.22 -4.65
N VAL A 364 -0.26 -21.66 -3.98
CA VAL A 364 0.46 -20.47 -4.45
C VAL A 364 1.09 -20.67 -5.83
N THR A 365 1.55 -21.89 -6.13
CA THR A 365 2.12 -22.29 -7.43
C THR A 365 1.07 -22.68 -8.49
N GLU A 366 -0.17 -22.96 -8.09
CA GLU A 366 -1.24 -23.36 -9.01
C GLU A 366 -2.05 -22.17 -9.50
N SER A 367 -2.19 -21.17 -8.64
CA SER A 367 -2.98 -19.99 -8.91
C SER A 367 -2.32 -19.18 -10.03
N PRO A 368 -3.01 -18.93 -11.17
CA PRO A 368 -2.46 -18.10 -12.25
C PRO A 368 -2.30 -16.62 -11.83
N HIS A 369 -2.83 -16.26 -10.66
CA HIS A 369 -2.85 -14.91 -10.13
C HIS A 369 -1.75 -14.63 -9.11
N THR A 370 -1.28 -15.65 -8.37
CA THR A 370 -0.52 -15.41 -7.13
C THR A 370 0.95 -15.12 -7.40
N LEU A 371 1.70 -16.03 -8.03
CA LEU A 371 3.13 -15.84 -8.29
C LEU A 371 3.40 -15.12 -9.63
N PRO A 372 4.61 -14.55 -9.83
CA PRO A 372 5.00 -13.93 -11.11
C PRO A 372 4.86 -14.90 -12.30
N TYR A 373 4.32 -14.40 -13.40
CA TYR A 373 4.09 -15.19 -14.61
C TYR A 373 5.25 -15.07 -15.61
N PHE A 374 5.82 -16.20 -16.03
CA PHE A 374 6.96 -16.24 -16.97
C PHE A 374 6.61 -16.60 -18.41
N GLY A 375 5.45 -17.20 -18.64
CA GLY A 375 5.07 -17.74 -19.92
C GLY A 375 4.17 -18.95 -19.74
N VAL A 376 3.52 -19.36 -20.83
CA VAL A 376 2.54 -20.45 -20.79
C VAL A 376 3.25 -21.77 -20.50
N GLU A 377 4.41 -22.00 -21.11
CA GLU A 377 5.24 -23.19 -20.88
C GLU A 377 5.74 -23.27 -19.43
N SER A 378 6.22 -22.16 -18.85
CA SER A 378 6.63 -22.13 -17.45
C SER A 378 5.46 -22.43 -16.52
N TYR A 379 4.31 -21.78 -16.75
CA TYR A 379 3.10 -22.03 -15.96
C TYR A 379 2.59 -23.47 -16.09
N ARG A 380 2.68 -24.07 -17.29
CA ARG A 380 2.40 -25.50 -17.49
C ARG A 380 3.30 -26.38 -16.63
N ARG A 381 4.62 -26.12 -16.65
CA ARG A 381 5.59 -26.87 -15.82
C ARG A 381 5.27 -26.72 -14.35
N GLN A 382 4.96 -25.51 -13.90
CA GLN A 382 4.56 -25.25 -12.53
C GLN A 382 3.33 -26.06 -12.11
N LEU A 383 2.29 -26.13 -12.95
CA LEU A 383 1.13 -26.97 -12.69
C LEU A 383 1.49 -28.46 -12.62
N MET A 384 2.42 -28.95 -13.45
CA MET A 384 2.91 -30.33 -13.36
C MET A 384 3.63 -30.58 -12.03
N MET A 385 4.49 -29.65 -11.61
CA MET A 385 5.27 -29.76 -10.38
C MET A 385 4.43 -29.65 -9.11
N SER A 386 3.26 -28.98 -9.17
CA SER A 386 2.34 -28.92 -8.02
C SER A 386 1.72 -30.28 -7.66
N GLY A 387 1.60 -31.19 -8.63
CA GLY A 387 1.15 -32.57 -8.40
C GLY A 387 -0.30 -32.74 -7.92
N THR A 388 -1.10 -31.68 -7.76
CA THR A 388 -2.47 -31.82 -7.23
C THR A 388 -3.49 -32.20 -8.28
N ASN A 389 -4.61 -32.76 -7.81
CA ASN A 389 -5.76 -33.09 -8.65
C ASN A 389 -6.37 -31.85 -9.32
N MET A 390 -6.36 -30.69 -8.66
CA MET A 390 -6.89 -29.45 -9.23
C MET A 390 -5.99 -28.93 -10.36
N ALA A 391 -4.68 -28.91 -10.16
CA ALA A 391 -3.72 -28.49 -11.17
C ALA A 391 -3.69 -29.44 -12.38
N SER A 392 -3.71 -30.76 -12.13
CA SER A 392 -3.69 -31.80 -13.17
C SER A 392 -4.90 -31.71 -14.10
N LYS A 393 -6.09 -31.39 -13.57
CA LYS A 393 -7.30 -31.16 -14.38
C LYS A 393 -7.14 -29.99 -15.36
N ARG A 394 -6.30 -29.02 -15.04
CA ARG A 394 -6.08 -27.80 -15.84
C ARG A 394 -4.95 -27.91 -16.85
N LEU A 395 -4.07 -28.92 -16.74
CA LEU A 395 -3.00 -29.14 -17.72
C LEU A 395 -3.52 -29.30 -19.14
N LYS A 396 -4.63 -30.05 -19.33
CA LYS A 396 -5.27 -30.20 -20.65
C LYS A 396 -5.72 -28.86 -21.24
N ASP A 397 -6.28 -27.97 -20.41
CA ASP A 397 -6.71 -26.64 -20.84
C ASP A 397 -5.52 -25.78 -21.28
N VAL A 398 -4.37 -25.89 -20.58
CA VAL A 398 -3.12 -25.20 -20.96
C VAL A 398 -2.54 -25.78 -22.26
N ASP A 399 -2.54 -27.10 -22.41
CA ASP A 399 -2.05 -27.79 -23.61
C ASP A 399 -2.84 -27.41 -24.86
N THR A 400 -4.18 -27.36 -24.76
CA THR A 400 -5.03 -26.89 -25.85
C THR A 400 -4.71 -25.44 -26.21
N TYR A 401 -4.50 -24.58 -25.22
CA TYR A 401 -4.13 -23.18 -25.48
C TYR A 401 -2.78 -23.06 -26.18
N LEU A 402 -1.75 -23.80 -25.74
CA LEU A 402 -0.43 -23.84 -26.40
C LEU A 402 -0.53 -24.27 -27.85
N LYS A 403 -1.31 -25.33 -28.15
CA LYS A 403 -1.53 -25.81 -29.52
C LYS A 403 -2.21 -24.76 -30.41
N SER A 404 -3.10 -23.94 -29.86
CA SER A 404 -3.78 -22.87 -30.61
C SER A 404 -2.93 -21.62 -30.89
N LYS A 405 -1.71 -21.57 -30.33
CA LYS A 405 -0.78 -20.44 -30.44
C LYS A 405 0.45 -20.74 -31.28
N ARG A 406 0.67 -22.01 -31.61
CA ARG A 406 1.60 -22.47 -32.65
C ARG A 406 0.85 -22.48 -33.97
#